data_AF-A0A5P3VFS2-F1
#
_entry.id   AF-A0A5P3VFS2-F1
#
_cell.length_a   1.000
_cell.length_b   1.000
_cell.length_c   1.000
_cell.angle_alpha   90.00
_cell.angle_beta   90.00
_cell.angle_gamma   90.00
#
_symmetry.space_group_name_H-M   'P 1'
#
loop_
_entity.id
_entity.type
_entity.pdbx_description
1 polymer ?
#
loop_
_entity_poly.entity_id
_entity_poly.type
_entity_poly.pdbx_seq_one_letter_code
_entity_poly.pdbx_strand_id
1 'polypeptide(L)'
;MALMNCLRAKGPMPRHQLAAASRLSAAELTRALKSARQMGVVAYAGEPDVAAQAGTLLVLTGRPLPPPRKVTPVARENTPHFQPLLDAWGISRPARRQA
;
A
#
# COMPACT_ATOMS: atom_id res chain seq x y z
N MET A 1 -4.99 -14.50 -2.56
CA MET A 1 -5.86 -14.03 -3.67
C MET A 1 -6.00 -12.53 -3.55
N ALA A 2 -5.79 -11.77 -4.62
CA ALA A 2 -5.88 -10.31 -4.58
C ALA A 2 -7.33 -9.88 -4.24
N LEU A 3 -7.47 -8.85 -3.40
CA LEU A 3 -8.75 -8.26 -2.94
C LEU A 3 -9.76 -8.05 -4.10
N MET A 4 -9.27 -7.61 -5.26
CA MET A 4 -10.07 -7.38 -6.48
C MET A 4 -10.63 -8.67 -7.09
N ASN A 5 -9.87 -9.76 -7.05
CA ASN A 5 -10.31 -11.04 -7.59
C ASN A 5 -11.43 -11.63 -6.72
N CYS A 6 -11.38 -11.41 -5.41
CA CYS A 6 -12.45 -11.81 -4.50
C CYS A 6 -13.75 -11.08 -4.81
N LEU A 7 -13.71 -9.76 -5.02
CA LEU A 7 -14.90 -8.98 -5.39
C LEU A 7 -15.41 -9.30 -6.80
N ARG A 8 -14.52 -9.62 -7.74
CA ARG A 8 -14.91 -10.03 -9.10
C ARG A 8 -15.56 -11.41 -9.13
N ALA A 9 -15.04 -12.36 -8.36
CA ALA A 9 -15.49 -13.75 -8.38
C ALA A 9 -16.74 -13.98 -7.50
N LYS A 10 -16.84 -13.30 -6.36
CA LYS A 10 -17.93 -13.52 -5.38
C LYS A 10 -18.93 -12.37 -5.32
N GLY A 11 -18.67 -11.26 -6.00
CA GLY A 11 -19.55 -10.10 -6.02
C GLY A 11 -19.40 -9.16 -4.81
N PRO A 12 -20.36 -8.22 -4.65
CA PRO A 12 -20.41 -7.28 -3.54
C PRO A 12 -20.41 -7.98 -2.19
N MET A 13 -19.53 -7.58 -1.28
CA MET A 13 -19.48 -8.21 0.06
C MET A 13 -19.06 -7.24 1.15
N PRO A 14 -19.46 -7.48 2.41
CA PRO A 14 -19.06 -6.64 3.53
C PRO A 14 -17.59 -6.86 3.90
N ARG A 15 -17.03 -5.90 4.64
CA ARG A 15 -15.61 -5.85 4.98
C ARG A 15 -15.10 -7.11 5.68
N HIS A 16 -15.87 -7.68 6.61
CA HIS A 16 -15.48 -8.87 7.36
C HIS A 16 -15.40 -10.12 6.46
N GLN A 17 -16.34 -10.29 5.53
CA GLN A 17 -16.30 -11.37 4.54
C GLN A 17 -15.17 -11.18 3.54
N LEU A 18 -14.87 -9.94 3.15
CA LEU A 18 -13.76 -9.62 2.26
C LEU A 18 -12.41 -9.95 2.90
N ALA A 19 -12.25 -9.67 4.20
CA ALA A 19 -11.05 -10.05 4.95
C ALA A 19 -10.82 -11.57 4.89
N ALA A 20 -11.86 -12.34 5.20
CA ALA A 20 -11.81 -13.81 5.17
C ALA A 20 -11.54 -14.36 3.75
N ALA A 21 -12.19 -13.79 2.73
CA ALA A 21 -12.02 -14.24 1.35
C ALA A 21 -10.65 -13.92 0.75
N SER A 22 -10.08 -12.76 1.12
CA SER A 22 -8.78 -12.30 0.62
C SER A 22 -7.58 -12.83 1.43
N ARG A 23 -7.83 -13.38 2.63
CA ARG A 23 -6.81 -13.82 3.60
C ARG A 23 -5.85 -12.69 4.00
N LEU A 24 -6.34 -11.46 4.03
CA LEU A 24 -5.57 -10.29 4.44
C LEU A 24 -5.78 -10.01 5.93
N SER A 25 -4.74 -9.54 6.61
CA SER A 25 -4.87 -9.01 7.96
C SER A 25 -5.72 -7.73 7.97
N ALA A 26 -6.26 -7.34 9.13
CA ALA A 26 -7.06 -6.13 9.26
C ALA A 26 -6.32 -4.85 8.81
N ALA A 27 -5.01 -4.78 9.10
CA ALA A 27 -4.17 -3.63 8.72
C ALA A 27 -3.95 -3.57 7.20
N GLU A 28 -3.63 -4.71 6.57
CA GLU A 28 -3.44 -4.81 5.12
C GLU A 28 -4.74 -4.53 4.37
N LEU A 29 -5.86 -5.07 4.85
CA LEU A 29 -7.18 -4.81 4.29
C LEU A 29 -7.52 -3.32 4.33
N THR A 30 -7.26 -2.65 5.46
CA THR A 30 -7.50 -1.20 5.58
C THR A 30 -6.67 -0.41 4.55
N ARG A 31 -5.38 -0.74 4.41
CA ARG A 31 -4.47 -0.09 3.46
C ARG A 31 -4.88 -0.36 2.01
N ALA A 32 -5.22 -1.60 1.70
CA ALA A 32 -5.69 -2.02 0.38
C ALA A 32 -7.01 -1.32 0.01
N LEU A 33 -7.98 -1.26 0.93
CA LEU A 33 -9.24 -0.56 0.69
C LEU A 33 -9.05 0.95 0.57
N LYS A 34 -8.20 1.55 1.40
CA LYS A 34 -7.88 2.98 1.32
C LYS A 34 -7.30 3.32 -0.05
N SER A 35 -6.30 2.58 -0.51
CA SER A 35 -5.68 2.80 -1.83
C SER A 35 -6.66 2.51 -2.97
N ALA A 36 -7.42 1.42 -2.91
CA ALA A 36 -8.41 1.08 -3.93
C ALA A 36 -9.52 2.15 -4.05
N ARG A 37 -9.96 2.73 -2.92
CA ARG A 37 -10.90 3.86 -2.92
C ARG A 37 -10.28 5.14 -3.47
N GLN A 38 -9.04 5.46 -3.09
CA GLN A 38 -8.32 6.61 -3.65
C GLN A 38 -8.15 6.51 -5.16
N MET A 39 -7.96 5.30 -5.69
CA MET A 39 -7.90 5.05 -7.14
C MET A 39 -9.30 4.98 -7.80
N GLY A 40 -10.38 5.00 -7.01
CA GLY A 40 -11.75 4.90 -7.50
C GLY A 40 -12.10 3.52 -8.09
N VAL A 41 -11.41 2.46 -7.67
CA VAL A 41 -11.62 1.08 -8.13
C VAL A 41 -12.66 0.35 -7.27
N VAL A 42 -12.76 0.74 -5.99
CA VAL A 42 -13.73 0.20 -5.04
C VAL A 42 -14.55 1.34 -4.46
N ALA A 43 -15.86 1.09 -4.31
CA ALA A 43 -16.78 1.98 -3.61
C ALA A 43 -17.64 1.18 -2.62
N TYR A 44 -18.32 1.89 -1.74
CA TYR A 44 -19.42 1.32 -0.98
C TYR A 44 -20.67 1.29 -1.87
N ALA A 45 -21.49 0.24 -1.74
CA ALA A 45 -22.82 0.24 -2.32
C ALA A 45 -23.72 1.17 -1.49
N GLY A 46 -23.85 2.42 -1.93
CA GLY A 46 -24.65 3.45 -1.25
C GLY A 46 -23.84 4.37 -0.33
N GLU A 47 -24.54 5.34 0.26
CA GLU A 47 -23.94 6.27 1.23
C GLU A 47 -23.59 5.53 2.52
N PRO A 48 -22.31 5.54 2.94
CA PRO A 48 -21.90 4.87 4.16
C PRO A 48 -22.40 5.68 5.35
N ASP A 49 -23.42 5.16 6.04
CA ASP A 49 -23.72 5.62 7.39
C ASP A 49 -22.50 5.34 8.27
N VAL A 50 -21.96 6.38 8.90
CA VAL A 50 -20.69 6.36 9.63
C VAL A 50 -20.73 5.32 10.75
N ALA A 51 -21.92 5.04 11.29
CA ALA A 51 -22.16 4.03 12.32
C ALA A 51 -22.16 2.58 11.80
N ALA A 52 -22.40 2.34 10.51
CA ALA A 52 -22.69 1.00 9.95
C ALA A 52 -21.65 0.47 8.94
N GLN A 53 -20.44 1.03 8.91
CA GLN A 53 -19.40 0.66 7.93
C GLN A 53 -18.99 -0.82 7.92
N ALA A 54 -19.25 -1.57 9.00
CA ALA A 54 -18.93 -3.00 9.09
C ALA A 54 -19.86 -3.87 8.21
N GLY A 55 -21.09 -3.41 7.96
CA GLY A 55 -22.10 -4.10 7.17
C GLY A 55 -22.22 -3.59 5.73
N THR A 56 -21.67 -2.41 5.43
CA THR A 56 -21.75 -1.82 4.09
C THR A 56 -21.03 -2.68 3.05
N LEU A 57 -21.71 -2.99 1.95
CA LEU A 57 -21.16 -3.80 0.88
C LEU A 57 -20.12 -3.01 0.10
N LEU A 58 -18.98 -3.65 -0.18
CA LEU A 58 -17.93 -3.10 -1.05
C LEU A 58 -18.13 -3.63 -2.46
N VAL A 59 -18.09 -2.74 -3.44
CA VAL A 59 -18.31 -3.03 -4.86
C VAL A 59 -17.15 -2.57 -5.71
N LEU A 60 -16.90 -3.30 -6.81
CA LEU A 60 -16.03 -2.83 -7.87
C LEU A 60 -16.78 -1.78 -8.68
N THR A 61 -16.13 -0.64 -8.94
CA THR A 61 -16.70 0.45 -9.75
C THR A 61 -16.62 0.19 -11.25
N GLY A 62 -15.94 -0.88 -11.67
CA GLY A 62 -15.63 -1.16 -13.08
C GLY A 62 -14.43 -0.37 -13.62
N ARG A 63 -13.86 0.56 -12.83
CA ARG A 63 -12.69 1.32 -13.24
C ARG A 63 -11.45 0.41 -13.30
N PRO A 64 -10.68 0.43 -14.41
CA PRO A 64 -9.46 -0.35 -14.50
C PRO A 64 -8.44 0.12 -13.45
N LEU A 65 -7.71 -0.81 -12.87
CA LEU A 65 -6.58 -0.49 -11.98
C LEU A 65 -5.56 0.33 -12.78
N PRO A 66 -5.03 1.43 -12.22
CA PRO A 66 -3.93 2.12 -12.85
C PRO A 66 -2.75 1.15 -13.00
N PRO A 67 -1.98 1.26 -14.10
CA PRO A 67 -0.87 0.37 -14.35
C PRO A 67 0.11 0.44 -13.17
N PRO A 68 0.71 -0.70 -12.77
CA PRO A 68 1.67 -0.72 -11.68
C PRO A 68 2.80 0.25 -12.01
N ARG A 69 2.93 1.32 -11.20
CA ARG A 69 4.06 2.23 -11.32
C ARG A 69 5.30 1.41 -11.00
N LYS A 70 6.13 1.17 -12.01
CA LYS A 70 7.49 0.69 -11.81
C LYS A 70 8.23 1.82 -11.11
N VAL A 71 8.16 1.84 -9.78
CA VAL A 71 9.06 2.67 -8.99
C VAL A 71 10.41 2.01 -9.17
N THR A 72 11.23 2.55 -10.07
CA THR A 72 12.64 2.20 -10.12
C THR A 72 13.17 2.48 -8.72
N PRO A 73 13.60 1.46 -7.95
CA PRO A 73 14.17 1.73 -6.65
C PRO A 73 15.30 2.72 -6.88
N VAL A 74 15.27 3.85 -6.19
CA VAL A 74 16.35 4.83 -6.24
C VAL A 74 17.63 4.04 -6.01
N ALA A 75 18.56 4.09 -6.96
CA ALA A 75 19.84 3.43 -6.83
C ALA A 75 20.38 3.81 -5.46
N ARG A 76 20.65 2.81 -4.61
CA ARG A 76 21.34 3.05 -3.35
C ARG A 76 22.73 3.52 -3.71
N GLU A 77 22.85 4.82 -3.96
CA GLU A 77 24.11 5.48 -4.15
C GLU A 77 24.83 5.30 -2.82
N ASN A 78 25.81 4.38 -2.83
CA ASN A 78 26.62 4.04 -1.67
C ASN A 78 27.64 5.15 -1.35
N THR A 79 27.39 6.35 -1.87
CA THR A 79 28.17 7.55 -1.60
C THR A 79 27.54 8.19 -0.36
N PRO A 80 28.27 8.30 0.76
CA PRO A 80 27.74 8.98 1.92
C PRO A 80 27.49 10.45 1.54
N HIS A 81 26.22 10.82 1.36
CA HIS A 81 25.81 12.21 1.06
C HIS A 81 26.32 13.24 2.08
N PHE A 82 26.78 12.76 3.24
CA PHE A 82 27.34 13.54 4.32
C PHE A 82 28.87 13.71 4.23
N GLN A 83 29.58 13.11 3.27
CA GLN A 83 31.03 13.24 3.15
C GLN A 83 31.49 14.72 3.09
N PRO A 84 30.84 15.61 2.31
CA PRO A 84 31.23 17.03 2.29
C PRO A 84 31.07 17.73 3.65
N LEU A 85 30.07 17.32 4.45
CA LEU A 85 29.84 17.85 5.79
C LEU A 85 30.85 17.30 6.81
N LEU A 86 31.21 16.01 6.68
CA LEU A 86 32.25 15.40 7.50
C LEU A 86 33.62 16.02 7.23
N ASP A 87 33.92 16.33 5.96
CA ASP A 87 35.16 17.00 5.55
C ASP A 87 35.22 18.44 6.10
N ALA A 88 34.10 19.17 6.05
CA ALA A 88 34.00 20.52 6.63
C ALA A 88 34.18 20.55 8.15
N TRP A 89 33.86 19.45 8.84
CA TRP A 89 34.07 19.28 10.28
C TRP A 89 35.37 18.56 10.64
N GLY A 90 36.22 18.22 9.66
CA GLY A 90 37.50 17.55 9.88
C GLY A 90 37.40 16.11 10.40
N ILE A 91 36.24 15.47 10.27
CA ILE A 91 35.99 14.11 10.76
C ILE A 91 36.46 13.11 9.69
N SER A 92 37.74 12.75 9.74
CA SER A 92 38.29 11.67 8.90
C SER A 92 37.85 10.31 9.42
N ARG A 93 37.33 9.44 8.54
CA ARG A 93 37.02 8.06 8.92
C ARG A 93 38.32 7.34 9.29
N PRO A 94 38.37 6.57 10.40
CA PRO A 94 39.50 5.71 10.67
C PRO A 94 39.62 4.71 9.53
N ALA A 95 40.80 4.65 8.90
CA ALA A 95 41.10 3.66 7.88
C ALA A 95 40.82 2.28 8.49
N ARG A 96 39.96 1.51 7.84
CA ARG A 96 39.62 0.15 8.24
C ARG A 96 40.94 -0.63 8.25
N ARG A 97 41.48 -0.92 9.43
CA ARG A 97 42.66 -1.75 9.61
C ARG A 97 42.28 -3.13 9.09
N GLN A 98 42.72 -3.46 7.88
CA GLN A 98 42.71 -4.83 7.39
C GLN A 98 43.71 -5.61 8.26
N ALA A 99 43.19 -6.58 8.99
CA ALA A 99 43.92 -7.66 9.63
C ALA A 99 43.25 -8.96 9.19
#